data_AF-A0A7V3ZHR3-F1
#
_entry.id   AF-A0A7V3ZHR3-F1
#
_cell.length_a   1.000
_cell.length_b   1.000
_cell.length_c   1.000
_cell.angle_alpha   90.00
_cell.angle_beta   90.00
_cell.angle_gamma   90.00
#
_symmetry.space_group_name_H-M   'P 1'
#
loop_
_entity.id
_entity.type
_entity.pdbx_description
1 polymer ?
#
loop_
_entity_poly.entity_id
_entity_poly.type
_entity_poly.pdbx_seq_one_letter_code
_entity_poly.pdbx_strand_id
1 'polypeptide(L)' 'MCHSVNLAIFKLLEEKAISSTTIMAPCPWAKEAGEFCKSHPEFDVGIHLTFTSEWKNFKWGPVTREKSVKSLVDKESYFF' A
#
# COMPACT_ATOMS: atom_id res chain seq x y z
N MET A 1 -3.09 -1.30 -2.05
CA MET A 1 -2.70 -2.47 -2.88
C MET A 1 -3.08 -2.25 -4.34
N CYS A 2 -4.38 -2.30 -4.67
CA CYS A 2 -4.92 -2.01 -6.00
C CYS A 2 -6.14 -1.07 -5.91
N HIS A 3 -6.58 -0.52 -7.04
CA HIS A 3 -7.71 0.42 -7.10
C HIS A 3 -9.00 -0.13 -6.48
N SER A 4 -9.37 -1.37 -6.80
CA SER A 4 -10.60 -1.97 -6.29
C SER A 4 -10.61 -2.09 -4.77
N VAL A 5 -9.46 -2.39 -4.15
CA VAL A 5 -9.30 -2.43 -2.70
C VAL A 5 -9.42 -1.02 -2.11
N ASN A 6 -8.81 -0.01 -2.74
CA ASN A 6 -8.93 1.37 -2.29
C ASN A 6 -10.40 1.81 -2.29
N LEU A 7 -11.14 1.61 -3.39
CA LEU A 7 -12.57 1.95 -3.48
C LEU A 7 -13.41 1.28 -2.38
N ALA A 8 -13.16 0.00 -2.11
CA ALA A 8 -13.85 -0.72 -1.05
C ALA A 8 -13.54 -0.12 0.33
N ILE A 9 -12.27 0.18 0.62
CA ILE A 9 -11.86 0.76 1.90
C ILE A 9 -12.41 2.18 2.08
N PHE A 10 -12.38 3.02 1.05
CA PHE A 10 -12.94 4.38 1.11
C PHE A 10 -14.42 4.33 1.49
N LYS A 11 -15.18 3.48 0.80
CA LYS A 11 -16.60 3.28 1.11
C LYS A 11 -16.82 2.80 2.55
N LEU A 12 -16.03 1.83 3.02
CA LEU A 12 -16.16 1.29 4.38
C LEU A 12 -15.82 2.33 5.46
N LEU A 13 -14.87 3.23 5.20
CA LEU A 13 -14.55 4.35 6.10
C LEU A 13 -15.69 5.38 6.14
N GLU A 14 -16.20 5.79 4.97
CA GLU A 14 -17.31 6.73 4.84
C GLU A 14 -18.60 6.21 5.51
N GLU A 15 -18.91 4.93 5.33
CA GLU A 15 -20.03 4.25 5.98
C GLU A 15 -19.79 3.95 7.47
N LYS A 16 -18.59 4.26 7.99
CA LYS A 16 -18.14 3.96 9.36
C LYS A 16 -18.26 2.48 9.72
N ALA A 17 -18.18 1.61 8.71
CA ALA A 17 -18.17 0.15 8.87
C ALA A 17 -16.81 -0.35 9.40
N ILE A 18 -15.74 0.42 9.18
CA ILE A 18 -14.42 0.22 9.77
C ILE A 18 -13.94 1.52 10.44
N SER A 19 -13.11 1.39 11.47
CA SER A 19 -12.59 2.54 12.23
C SER A 19 -11.24 3.05 11.74
N SER A 20 -10.47 2.22 11.04
CA SER A 20 -9.13 2.56 10.57
C SER A 20 -8.68 1.64 9.42
N THR A 21 -7.61 2.03 8.74
CA THR A 21 -6.97 1.21 7.69
C THR A 21 -5.47 1.49 7.61
N THR A 22 -4.76 0.84 6.68
CA THR A 22 -3.33 1.07 6.45
C THR A 22 -2.98 1.10 4.97
N ILE A 23 -1.92 1.85 4.62
CA ILE A 23 -1.43 1.98 3.24
C ILE A 23 -0.11 1.21 3.08
N MET A 24 -0.04 0.37 2.06
CA MET A 24 1.20 -0.25 1.58
C MET A 24 1.87 0.67 0.55
N ALA A 25 2.82 1.50 0.99
CA ALA A 25 3.49 2.48 0.14
C ALA A 25 4.17 1.92 -1.13
N PRO A 26 4.75 0.70 -1.11
CA PRO A 26 5.26 0.03 -2.32
C PRO A 26 4.24 -0.24 -3.44
N CYS A 27 2.95 -0.33 -3.12
CA CYS A 27 1.97 -0.82 -4.09
C CYS A 27 1.59 0.25 -5.14
N PRO A 28 1.20 -0.14 -6.38
CA PRO A 28 0.94 0.79 -7.48
C PRO A 28 -0.11 1.87 -7.18
N TRP A 29 -1.09 1.55 -6.33
CA TRP A 29 -2.21 2.44 -5.98
C TRP A 29 -2.05 3.15 -4.63
N ALA A 30 -0.84 3.20 -4.07
CA ALA A 30 -0.59 3.90 -2.81
C ALA A 30 -0.81 5.42 -2.92
N LYS A 31 -0.52 6.01 -4.08
CA LYS A 31 -0.68 7.46 -4.30
C LYS A 31 -2.15 7.90 -4.22
N GLU A 32 -3.05 7.16 -4.84
CA GLU A 32 -4.51 7.40 -4.75
C GLU A 32 -4.98 7.36 -3.29
N ALA A 33 -4.57 6.34 -2.53
CA ALA A 33 -4.89 6.24 -1.12
C ALA A 33 -4.33 7.43 -0.32
N GLY A 34 -3.12 7.90 -0.65
CA GLY A 34 -2.54 9.10 -0.03
C GLY A 34 -3.32 10.38 -0.33
N GLU A 35 -3.83 10.54 -1.55
CA GLU A 35 -4.68 11.68 -1.94
C GLU A 35 -6.04 11.65 -1.20
N PHE A 36 -6.62 10.46 -1.03
CA PHE A 36 -7.80 10.27 -0.20
C PHE A 36 -7.54 10.67 1.26
N CYS A 37 -6.43 10.22 1.86
CA CYS A 37 -6.10 10.58 3.25
C CYS A 37 -5.88 12.09 3.42
N LYS A 38 -5.29 12.75 2.42
CA LYS A 38 -5.10 14.21 2.44
C LYS A 38 -6.44 14.97 2.42
N SER A 39 -7.44 14.43 1.74
CA SER A 39 -8.77 15.04 1.64
C SER A 39 -9.70 14.69 2.82
N HIS A 40 -9.40 13.60 3.54
CA HIS A 40 -10.20 13.11 4.67
C HIS A 40 -9.33 12.91 5.93
N PRO A 41 -8.82 14.01 6.52
CA PRO A 41 -7.92 13.95 7.70
C PRO A 41 -8.59 13.39 8.97
N GLU A 42 -9.91 13.19 8.96
CA GLU A 42 -10.67 12.60 10.07
C GLU A 42 -10.51 11.08 10.21
N PHE A 43 -10.04 10.37 9.17
CA PHE A 43 -9.87 8.93 9.21
C PHE A 43 -8.49 8.52 9.75
N ASP A 44 -8.47 7.47 10.56
CA ASP A 44 -7.22 6.88 11.08
C ASP A 44 -6.59 5.95 10.03
N VAL A 45 -5.49 6.40 9.41
CA VAL A 45 -4.79 5.67 8.37
C VAL A 45 -3.31 5.53 8.69
N GLY A 46 -2.89 4.29 8.98
CA GLY A 46 -1.51 3.94 9.27
C GLY A 46 -0.69 3.53 8.04
N ILE A 47 0.57 3.17 8.29
CA ILE A 47 1.47 2.59 7.27
C ILE A 47 1.56 1.08 7.48
N HIS A 48 1.29 0.32 6.42
CA HIS A 48 1.48 -1.12 6.39
C HIS A 48 2.89 -1.43 5.88
N LEU A 49 3.79 -1.81 6.79
CA LEU A 49 5.12 -2.27 6.41
C LEU A 49 5.02 -3.60 5.69
N THR A 50 5.67 -3.71 4.53
CA THR A 50 5.67 -4.92 3.72
C THR A 50 7.09 -5.24 3.26
N PHE A 51 7.43 -6.53 3.32
CA PHE A 51 8.71 -7.11 2.91
C PHE A 51 8.51 -8.34 2.02
N THR A 52 7.28 -8.57 1.57
CA THR A 52 6.86 -9.72 0.75
C THR A 52 6.01 -9.24 -0.42
N SER A 53 6.02 -9.98 -1.52
CA SER A 53 5.11 -9.74 -2.65
C SER A 53 4.58 -11.07 -3.19
N GLU A 54 3.50 -11.56 -2.62
CA GLU A 54 3.04 -12.95 -2.76
C GLU A 54 2.36 -13.28 -4.09
N TRP A 55 1.87 -12.28 -4.82
CA TRP A 55 1.09 -12.52 -6.03
C TRP A 55 1.98 -12.77 -7.25
N LYS A 56 1.64 -13.80 -8.03
CA LYS A 56 2.43 -14.21 -9.20
C LYS A 56 2.61 -13.09 -10.25
N ASN A 57 1.53 -12.37 -10.56
CA ASN A 57 1.48 -11.38 -11.65
C ASN A 57 1.24 -9.94 -11.18
N PHE A 58 1.19 -9.70 -9.87
CA PHE A 58 0.92 -8.38 -9.30
C PHE A 58 1.93 -8.08 -8.20
N LYS A 59 3.08 -7.56 -8.61
CA LYS A 59 4.26 -7.45 -7.76
C LYS A 59 4.52 -6.01 -7.33
N TRP A 60 5.18 -5.87 -6.18
CA TRP A 60 5.73 -4.60 -5.69
C TRP A 60 7.11 -4.83 -5.07
N GLY A 61 7.92 -3.78 -5.05
CA GLY A 61 9.29 -3.80 -4.56
C GLY A 61 9.57 -2.67 -3.56
N PRO A 62 10.79 -2.59 -3.02
CA PRO A 62 11.15 -1.59 -2.03
C PRO A 62 11.07 -0.16 -2.58
N VAL A 63 10.74 0.80 -1.71
CA VAL A 63 10.74 2.24 -2.03
C VAL A 63 12.13 2.89 -1.90
N THR A 64 13.10 2.17 -1.33
CA THR A 64 14.48 2.64 -1.13
C THR A 64 15.22 2.76 -2.46
N ARG A 65 15.90 3.90 -2.67
CA ARG A 65 16.66 4.19 -3.90
C ARG A 65 18.18 4.11 -3.74
N GLU A 66 18.69 4.60 -2.62
CA GLU A 66 20.14 4.81 -2.44
C GLU A 66 20.87 3.68 -1.73
N LYS A 67 20.17 2.92 -0.88
CA LYS A 67 20.76 1.83 -0.09
C LYS A 67 20.48 0.47 -0.73
N SER A 68 21.43 -0.45 -0.55
CA SER A 68 21.27 -1.83 -1.00
C SER A 68 20.15 -2.54 -0.24
N VAL A 69 19.26 -3.19 -1.00
CA VAL A 69 18.13 -4.00 -0.51
C VAL A 69 18.16 -5.41 -1.11
N LYS A 70 19.32 -5.84 -1.63
CA LYS A 70 19.49 -7.11 -2.37
C LYS A 70 19.08 -8.36 -1.60
N SER A 71 19.13 -8.33 -0.27
CA SER A 71 18.69 -9.46 0.57
C SER A 71 17.17 -9.58 0.71
N LEU A 72 16.41 -8.59 0.22
CA LEU A 72 14.96 -8.52 0.35
C LEU A 72 14.23 -8.70 -0.99
N VAL A 73 14.96 -8.74 -2.11
CA VAL A 73 14.37 -8.73 -3.46
C VAL A 73 14.85 -9.87 -4.34
N ASP A 74 13.97 -10.30 -5.23
CA ASP A 74 14.27 -11.27 -6.29
C ASP A 74 15.08 -10.64 -7.44
N LYS A 75 15.33 -11.44 -8.48
CA LYS A 75 16.08 -11.03 -9.67
C LYS A 75 15.41 -9.90 -10.47
N GLU A 76 14.11 -9.66 -10.26
CA GLU A 76 13.30 -8.64 -10.94
C GLU A 76 13.10 -7.40 -10.06
N SER A 77 13.75 -7.35 -8.89
CA SER A 77 13.63 -6.27 -7.88
C SER A 77 12.29 -6.21 -7.15
N TYR A 78 11.51 -7.29 -7.17
CA TYR A 78 10.31 -7.41 -6.33
C TYR A 78 10.65 -8.04 -4.99
N PHE A 79 9.85 -7.74 -3.95
CA PHE A 79 9.99 -8.49 -2.70
C PHE A 79 9.74 -9.99 -2.93
N PHE A 80 10.46 -10.82 -2.17
CA PHE A 80 10.31 -12.27 -2.20
C PHE A 80 8.87 -12.73 -1.86
#